data_AF-A0A1W6CXY7-F1
#
_entry.id   AF-A0A1W6CXY7-F1
#
_cell.length_a   1.000
_cell.length_b   1.000
_cell.length_c   1.000
_cell.angle_alpha   90.00
_cell.angle_beta   90.00
_cell.angle_gamma   90.00
#
_symmetry.space_group_name_H-M   'P 1'
#
loop_
_entity.id
_entity.type
_entity.pdbx_description
1 polymer ?
#
loop_
_entity_poly.entity_id
_entity_poly.type
_entity_poly.pdbx_seq_one_letter_code
_entity_poly.pdbx_strand_id
1 'polypeptide(L)'
;MQSTTALTSLTLAALAMPGLAEARPVTLTAQLTDYGGEGAYLAAYVTDAQGAYQGTLWLAGPEAKWWSHLGDWYRASGGAVPDGVTGASVGSGRNLTVTVDLADALIDAGYQIRLDSAVEDMGEFAADAVVPLTSASAGKAVAGNGFVRSLSWR
;
A
#
# COMPACT_ATOMS: atom_id res chain seq x y z
N MET A 1 20.73 -12.47 3.34
CA MET A 1 19.27 -12.38 3.55
C MET A 1 19.03 -11.75 4.91
N GLN A 2 18.63 -10.47 4.95
CA GLN A 2 18.12 -9.82 6.15
C GLN A 2 16.83 -9.12 5.74
N SER A 3 15.70 -9.72 6.10
CA SER A 3 14.38 -9.11 5.93
C SER A 3 14.15 -8.20 7.12
N THR A 4 14.01 -6.90 6.87
CA THR A 4 13.67 -5.93 7.91
C THR A 4 12.16 -5.99 8.13
N THR A 5 11.73 -6.70 9.17
CA THR A 5 10.32 -6.75 9.57
C THR A 5 10.02 -5.57 10.48
N ALA A 6 9.18 -4.63 10.02
CA ALA A 6 8.56 -3.62 10.88
C ALA A 6 7.11 -4.04 11.17
N LEU A 7 6.75 -4.17 12.45
CA LEU A 7 5.36 -4.32 12.89
C LEU A 7 4.83 -2.95 13.29
N THR A 8 3.79 -2.49 12.61
CA THR A 8 3.09 -1.24 12.95
C THR A 8 1.58 -1.45 12.81
N SER A 9 0.90 -1.43 13.95
CA SER A 9 -0.54 -1.62 14.08
C SER A 9 -1.24 -0.28 13.82
N LEU A 10 -1.86 -0.10 12.64
CA LEU A 10 -2.79 1.00 12.39
C LEU A 10 -4.17 0.43 12.07
N THR A 11 -5.15 0.75 12.92
CA THR A 11 -6.55 0.36 12.74
C THR A 11 -7.32 1.49 12.07
N LEU A 12 -7.87 1.21 10.88
CA LEU A 12 -8.84 2.09 10.23
C LEU A 12 -10.26 1.73 10.63
N ALA A 13 -10.85 2.50 11.54
CA ALA A 13 -12.23 2.30 12.01
C ALA A 13 -13.22 3.13 11.19
N ALA A 14 -14.04 2.46 10.36
CA ALA A 14 -15.19 3.07 9.70
C ALA A 14 -16.35 3.24 10.70
N LEU A 15 -17.06 4.38 10.63
CA LEU A 15 -18.15 4.72 11.55
C LEU A 15 -19.35 3.76 11.47
N ALA A 16 -19.56 3.06 12.60
CA ALA A 16 -20.82 2.62 13.20
C ALA A 16 -21.79 1.70 12.42
N MET A 17 -21.56 0.39 12.55
CA MET A 17 -22.62 -0.60 12.76
C MET A 17 -22.26 -1.45 14.00
N PRO A 18 -23.22 -1.80 14.90
CA PRO A 18 -22.94 -2.65 16.06
C PRO A 18 -22.76 -4.09 15.61
N GLY A 19 -21.49 -4.49 15.54
CA GLY A 19 -21.00 -5.80 15.19
C GLY A 19 -19.53 -5.62 14.90
N LEU A 20 -18.71 -5.71 15.95
CA LEU A 20 -17.26 -5.48 15.97
C LEU A 20 -16.65 -5.85 14.61
N ALA A 21 -16.32 -4.87 13.78
CA ALA A 21 -15.45 -5.11 12.65
C ALA A 21 -14.08 -5.43 13.25
N GLU A 22 -13.83 -6.71 13.52
CA GLU A 22 -12.55 -7.15 14.04
C GLU A 22 -11.50 -6.79 12.99
N ALA A 23 -10.48 -6.05 13.41
CA ALA A 23 -9.34 -5.80 12.56
C ALA A 23 -8.39 -6.98 12.69
N ARG A 24 -8.02 -7.57 11.56
CA ARG A 24 -7.06 -8.66 11.51
C ARG A 24 -5.74 -8.19 10.90
N PRO A 25 -4.60 -8.73 11.37
CA PRO A 25 -3.33 -8.48 10.73
C PRO A 25 -3.32 -9.14 9.34
N VAL A 26 -2.96 -8.35 8.34
CA VAL A 26 -2.76 -8.77 6.95
C VAL A 26 -1.35 -8.38 6.53
N THR A 27 -0.65 -9.31 5.89
CA THR A 27 0.67 -9.04 5.32
C THR A 27 0.54 -8.60 3.87
N LEU A 28 0.89 -7.35 3.60
CA LEU A 28 1.06 -6.82 2.26
C LEU A 28 2.49 -7.11 1.78
N THR A 29 2.64 -7.63 0.57
CA THR A 29 3.94 -7.79 -0.09
C THR A 29 3.91 -7.18 -1.48
N ALA A 30 4.79 -6.21 -1.72
CA ALA A 30 5.06 -5.66 -3.05
C ALA A 30 6.49 -6.02 -3.46
N GLN A 31 6.64 -6.64 -4.63
CA GLN A 31 7.94 -6.92 -5.25
C GLN A 31 8.23 -5.83 -6.27
N LEU A 32 9.39 -5.17 -6.19
CA LEU A 32 9.79 -4.20 -7.20
C LEU A 32 10.45 -4.87 -8.42
N THR A 33 10.35 -4.20 -9.57
CA THR A 33 11.12 -4.53 -10.77
C THR A 33 12.60 -4.21 -10.55
N ASP A 34 13.44 -4.82 -11.38
CA ASP A 34 14.86 -4.48 -11.44
C ASP A 34 15.02 -3.26 -12.34
N TYR A 35 15.32 -2.11 -11.74
CA TYR A 35 15.67 -0.86 -12.40
C TYR A 35 16.99 -0.30 -11.83
N GLY A 36 17.63 0.64 -12.52
CA GLY A 36 18.81 1.32 -11.98
C GLY A 36 18.39 2.64 -11.34
N GLY A 37 18.82 2.95 -10.12
CA GLY A 37 18.47 4.20 -9.45
C GLY A 37 18.32 4.03 -7.94
N GLU A 38 17.80 5.08 -7.29
CA GLU A 38 17.55 5.11 -5.85
C GLU A 38 16.33 4.24 -5.44
N GLY A 39 16.07 4.16 -4.13
CA GLY A 39 14.91 3.45 -3.62
C GLY A 39 13.59 4.07 -4.07
N ALA A 40 12.61 3.24 -4.45
CA ALA A 40 11.28 3.70 -4.78
C ALA A 40 10.53 4.21 -3.53
N TYR A 41 9.86 5.34 -3.72
CA TYR A 41 8.77 5.77 -2.88
C TYR A 41 7.53 4.95 -3.25
N LEU A 42 6.80 4.47 -2.24
CA LEU A 42 5.58 3.68 -2.44
C LEU A 42 4.49 4.16 -1.49
N ALA A 43 3.26 4.32 -1.97
CA ALA A 43 2.08 4.50 -1.13
C ALA A 43 1.13 3.33 -1.33
N ALA A 44 0.90 2.54 -0.29
CA ALA A 44 -0.14 1.53 -0.23
C ALA A 44 -1.37 2.09 0.49
N TYR A 45 -2.55 2.02 -0.13
CA TYR A 45 -3.78 2.61 0.39
C TYR A 45 -5.02 1.82 -0.03
N VAL A 46 -6.12 2.02 0.67
CA VAL A 46 -7.41 1.37 0.39
C VAL A 46 -8.33 2.34 -0.34
N THR A 47 -9.03 1.84 -1.35
CA THR A 47 -10.18 2.51 -1.97
C THR A 47 -11.42 1.62 -1.92
N ASP A 48 -12.60 2.23 -1.88
CA ASP A 48 -13.87 1.51 -2.05
C ASP A 48 -14.14 1.12 -3.51
N ALA A 49 -15.31 0.53 -3.76
CA ALA A 49 -15.74 0.10 -5.10
C ALA A 49 -15.96 1.27 -6.07
N GLN A 50 -16.13 2.50 -5.56
CA GLN A 50 -16.26 3.73 -6.35
C GLN A 50 -14.90 4.42 -6.56
N GLY A 51 -13.82 3.86 -6.01
CA GLY A 51 -12.48 4.42 -6.09
C GLY A 51 -12.23 5.54 -5.07
N ALA A 52 -13.14 5.78 -4.12
CA ALA A 52 -12.92 6.78 -3.09
C ALA A 52 -11.91 6.26 -2.06
N TYR A 53 -10.99 7.12 -1.67
CA TYR A 53 -9.94 6.82 -0.69
C TYR A 53 -10.54 6.58 0.69
N GLN A 54 -10.06 5.51 1.32
CA GLN A 54 -10.52 5.09 2.64
C GLN A 54 -9.40 5.20 3.68
N GLY A 55 -8.15 5.03 3.26
CA GLY A 55 -6.99 5.31 4.10
C GLY A 55 -5.67 4.77 3.59
N THR A 56 -4.59 5.22 4.23
CA THR A 56 -3.22 4.79 3.95
C THR A 56 -2.84 3.62 4.84
N LEU A 57 -2.31 2.57 4.22
CA LEU A 57 -1.80 1.39 4.90
C LEU A 57 -0.30 1.53 5.19
N TRP A 58 0.46 2.03 4.22
CA TRP A 58 1.90 2.22 4.35
C TRP A 58 2.43 3.25 3.36
N LEU A 59 3.45 3.99 3.77
CA LEU A 59 4.21 4.92 2.96
C LEU A 59 5.69 4.61 3.09
N ALA A 60 6.29 4.03 2.05
CA ALA A 60 7.72 3.87 1.95
C ALA A 60 8.31 5.14 1.32
N GLY A 61 9.18 5.86 2.03
CA GLY A 61 9.73 7.12 1.55
C GLY A 61 9.80 8.18 2.65
N PRO A 62 10.98 8.41 3.26
CA PRO A 62 11.09 9.22 4.47
C PRO A 62 10.95 10.73 4.24
N GLU A 63 11.19 11.22 3.02
CA GLU A 63 11.20 12.65 2.73
C GLU A 63 9.89 13.13 2.11
N ALA A 64 9.13 13.93 2.86
CA ALA A 64 7.81 14.41 2.46
C ALA A 64 7.79 15.25 1.18
N LYS A 65 8.92 15.88 0.80
CA LYS A 65 9.03 16.65 -0.43
C LYS A 65 8.77 15.82 -1.70
N TRP A 66 8.91 14.50 -1.61
CA TRP A 66 8.71 13.58 -2.73
C TRP A 66 7.33 12.92 -2.77
N TRP A 67 6.52 13.11 -1.73
CA TRP A 67 5.22 12.46 -1.60
C TRP A 67 4.22 12.91 -2.69
N SER A 68 4.39 14.09 -3.28
CA SER A 68 3.57 14.56 -4.39
C SER A 68 3.71 13.71 -5.66
N HIS A 69 4.78 12.91 -5.79
CA HIS A 69 4.99 11.99 -6.91
C HIS A 69 4.16 10.70 -6.80
N LEU A 70 3.56 10.45 -5.63
CA LEU A 70 2.63 9.34 -5.42
C LEU A 70 1.22 9.82 -5.76
N GLY A 71 1.00 10.05 -7.06
CA GLY A 71 0.00 11.01 -7.56
C GLY A 71 -1.46 10.74 -7.20
N ASP A 72 -1.94 9.49 -7.26
CA ASP A 72 -3.35 9.18 -6.91
C ASP A 72 -3.54 9.22 -5.40
N TRP A 73 -2.61 8.63 -4.65
CA TRP A 73 -2.62 8.68 -3.20
C TRP A 73 -2.55 10.12 -2.69
N TYR A 74 -1.63 10.94 -3.20
CA TYR A 74 -1.41 12.31 -2.74
C TYR A 74 -2.64 13.17 -3.03
N ARG A 75 -3.24 13.04 -4.23
CA ARG A 75 -4.47 13.75 -4.58
C ARG A 75 -5.62 13.38 -3.66
N ALA A 76 -5.74 12.10 -3.29
CA ALA A 76 -6.87 11.62 -2.51
C ALA A 76 -6.72 11.85 -0.99
N SER A 77 -5.50 11.76 -0.48
CA SER A 77 -5.18 11.94 0.96
C SER A 77 -4.79 13.37 1.33
N GLY A 78 -4.44 14.21 0.36
CA GLY A 78 -3.79 15.50 0.60
C GLY A 78 -2.35 15.38 1.12
N GLY A 79 -1.72 14.21 0.97
CA GLY A 79 -0.42 13.91 1.56
C GLY A 79 -0.46 13.69 3.07
N ALA A 80 -1.65 13.53 3.66
CA ALA A 80 -1.80 13.22 5.07
C ALA A 80 -1.42 11.75 5.33
N VAL A 81 -0.52 11.55 6.30
CA VAL A 81 -0.03 10.23 6.68
C VAL A 81 -0.34 10.01 8.16
N PRO A 82 -1.06 8.94 8.52
CA PRO A 82 -1.23 8.56 9.91
C PRO A 82 0.12 8.30 10.60
N ASP A 83 0.17 8.51 11.91
CA ASP A 83 1.38 8.17 12.67
C ASP A 83 1.71 6.68 12.55
N GLY A 84 3.00 6.37 12.35
CA GLY A 84 3.49 4.99 12.34
C GLY A 84 3.29 4.20 11.04
N VAL A 85 2.77 4.79 9.96
CA VAL A 85 2.67 4.09 8.66
C VAL A 85 3.75 4.49 7.65
N THR A 86 4.87 5.06 8.11
CA THR A 86 6.00 5.44 7.26
C THR A 86 7.22 4.54 7.45
N GLY A 87 7.98 4.31 6.39
CA GLY A 87 9.28 3.66 6.46
C GLY A 87 10.26 4.12 5.38
N ALA A 88 11.41 3.44 5.32
CA ALA A 88 12.41 3.68 4.29
C ALA A 88 11.85 3.39 2.89
N SER A 89 12.39 4.07 1.87
CA SER A 89 12.16 3.72 0.47
C SER A 89 12.68 2.30 0.18
N VAL A 90 12.14 1.68 -0.87
CA VAL A 90 12.41 0.28 -1.19
C VAL A 90 13.36 0.19 -2.38
N GLY A 91 14.52 -0.42 -2.18
CA GLY A 91 15.52 -0.58 -3.24
C GLY A 91 15.01 -1.41 -4.43
N SER A 92 15.56 -1.13 -5.61
CA SER A 92 15.34 -1.90 -6.85
C SER A 92 15.45 -3.42 -6.64
N GLY A 93 14.55 -4.18 -7.23
CA GLY A 93 14.48 -5.64 -7.12
C GLY A 93 14.15 -6.17 -5.72
N ARG A 94 13.95 -5.30 -4.71
CA ARG A 94 13.61 -5.70 -3.34
C ARG A 94 12.10 -5.72 -3.10
N ASN A 95 11.74 -6.16 -1.89
CA ASN A 95 10.36 -6.31 -1.48
C ASN A 95 10.04 -5.28 -0.40
N LEU A 96 8.86 -4.69 -0.51
CA LEU A 96 8.13 -4.20 0.64
C LEU A 96 7.38 -5.38 1.28
N THR A 97 7.55 -5.59 2.58
CA THR A 97 6.70 -6.51 3.35
C THR A 97 6.29 -5.82 4.63
N VAL A 98 4.99 -5.57 4.79
CA VAL A 98 4.43 -4.86 5.95
C VAL A 98 3.21 -5.61 6.44
N THR A 99 3.02 -5.64 7.76
CA THR A 99 1.80 -6.16 8.37
C THR A 99 0.97 -4.99 8.85
N VAL A 100 -0.28 -4.94 8.41
CA VAL A 100 -1.24 -3.87 8.71
C VAL A 100 -2.53 -4.48 9.23
N ASP A 101 -3.26 -3.75 10.08
CA ASP A 101 -4.54 -4.20 10.59
C ASP A 101 -5.66 -3.74 9.64
N LEU A 102 -6.34 -4.70 9.01
CA LEU A 102 -7.48 -4.45 8.13
C LEU A 102 -8.77 -4.92 8.80
N ALA A 103 -9.79 -4.07 8.80
CA ALA A 103 -11.12 -4.46 9.24
C ALA A 103 -11.68 -5.56 8.35
N ASP A 104 -12.16 -6.66 8.93
CA ASP A 104 -12.73 -7.80 8.21
C ASP A 104 -13.88 -7.38 7.29
N ALA A 105 -14.63 -6.35 7.68
CA ALA A 105 -15.73 -5.79 6.90
C ALA A 105 -15.32 -5.22 5.52
N LEU A 106 -14.02 -5.00 5.27
CA LEU A 106 -13.51 -4.56 3.97
C LEU A 106 -13.36 -5.72 2.98
N ILE A 107 -13.18 -6.95 3.47
CA ILE A 107 -12.97 -8.14 2.65
C ILE A 107 -14.30 -8.57 2.03
N ASP A 108 -14.28 -8.88 0.74
CA ASP A 108 -15.45 -9.24 -0.08
C ASP A 108 -16.53 -8.14 -0.18
N ALA A 109 -16.23 -6.92 0.28
CA ALA A 109 -17.13 -5.76 0.24
C ALA A 109 -16.85 -4.79 -0.93
N GLY A 110 -15.99 -5.19 -1.88
CA GLY A 110 -15.67 -4.40 -3.08
C GLY A 110 -14.52 -3.39 -2.92
N TYR A 111 -13.83 -3.40 -1.77
CA TYR A 111 -12.63 -2.59 -1.55
C TYR A 111 -11.42 -3.17 -2.28
N GLN A 112 -10.41 -2.32 -2.47
CA GLN A 112 -9.16 -2.67 -3.15
C GLN A 112 -7.97 -2.05 -2.41
N ILE A 113 -6.83 -2.75 -2.40
CA ILE A 113 -5.54 -2.14 -2.07
C ILE A 113 -4.92 -1.64 -3.37
N ARG A 114 -4.55 -0.37 -3.41
CA ARG A 114 -3.82 0.27 -4.50
C ARG A 114 -2.42 0.62 -4.03
N LEU A 115 -1.48 0.61 -4.96
CA LEU A 115 -0.10 0.99 -4.69
C LEU A 115 0.41 1.94 -5.77
N ASP A 116 0.77 3.15 -5.35
CA ASP A 116 1.47 4.12 -6.19
C ASP A 116 2.98 3.92 -6.01
N SER A 117 3.76 4.19 -7.05
CA SER A 117 5.23 4.13 -7.00
C SER A 117 5.87 5.35 -7.66
N ALA A 118 7.02 5.77 -7.15
CA ALA A 118 7.85 6.78 -7.78
C ALA A 118 9.33 6.52 -7.48
N VAL A 119 10.19 6.74 -8.47
CA VAL A 119 11.65 6.66 -8.32
C VAL A 119 12.23 7.99 -8.78
N GLU A 120 13.07 8.57 -7.93
CA GLU A 120 13.75 9.84 -8.20
C GLU A 120 14.45 9.79 -9.57
N ASP A 121 14.26 10.83 -10.37
CA ASP A 121 14.81 11.00 -11.72
C ASP A 121 14.43 9.93 -12.77
N MET A 122 13.50 9.01 -12.46
CA MET A 122 13.09 7.95 -13.39
C MET A 122 11.61 7.99 -13.79
N GLY A 123 10.72 8.32 -12.86
CA GLY A 123 9.29 8.42 -13.14
C GLY A 123 8.39 8.09 -11.95
N GLU A 124 7.10 8.13 -12.22
CA GLU A 124 6.03 7.87 -11.26
C GLU A 124 4.89 7.10 -11.93
N PHE A 125 4.27 6.20 -11.18
CA PHE A 125 3.15 5.36 -11.62
C PHE A 125 2.06 5.37 -10.54
N ALA A 126 0.98 6.11 -10.81
CA ALA A 126 -0.23 6.05 -10.01
C ALA A 126 -0.92 4.69 -10.22
N ALA A 127 -1.35 4.05 -9.13
CA ALA A 127 -1.91 2.71 -9.12
C ALA A 127 -1.12 1.71 -9.97
N ASP A 128 0.20 1.75 -9.78
CA ASP A 128 1.15 0.81 -10.36
C ASP A 128 0.66 -0.63 -10.21
N ALA A 129 0.16 -0.99 -9.03
CA ALA A 129 -0.55 -2.24 -8.80
C ALA A 129 -1.86 -2.04 -8.03
N VAL A 130 -2.86 -2.88 -8.35
CA VAL A 130 -4.18 -2.89 -7.69
C VAL A 130 -4.61 -4.32 -7.43
N VAL A 131 -4.87 -4.65 -6.17
CA VAL A 131 -5.36 -5.97 -5.76
C VAL A 131 -6.72 -5.82 -5.05
N PRO A 132 -7.77 -6.53 -5.49
CA PRO A 132 -9.04 -6.55 -4.77
C PRO A 132 -8.88 -7.10 -3.36
N LEU A 133 -9.66 -6.61 -2.40
CA LEU A 133 -9.78 -7.22 -1.07
C LEU A 133 -10.90 -8.26 -1.11
N THR A 134 -10.61 -9.42 -1.68
CA THR A 134 -11.55 -10.56 -1.71
C THR A 134 -10.89 -11.83 -1.20
N SER A 135 -11.67 -12.72 -0.58
CA SER A 135 -11.18 -14.03 -0.14
C SER A 135 -10.51 -14.81 -1.28
N ALA A 136 -11.00 -14.63 -2.52
CA ALA A 136 -10.44 -15.27 -3.72
C ALA A 136 -9.08 -14.69 -4.16
N SER A 137 -8.76 -13.46 -3.78
CA SER A 137 -7.51 -12.77 -4.11
C SER A 137 -6.42 -12.92 -3.05
N ALA A 138 -6.79 -13.30 -1.82
CA ALA A 138 -5.84 -13.51 -0.74
C ALA A 138 -4.76 -14.54 -1.15
N GLY A 139 -3.50 -14.18 -0.91
CA GLY A 139 -2.31 -14.93 -1.29
C GLY A 139 -1.97 -14.93 -2.79
N LYS A 140 -2.78 -14.29 -3.64
CA LYS A 140 -2.53 -14.22 -5.08
C LYS A 140 -1.86 -12.91 -5.44
N ALA A 141 -0.75 -13.03 -6.17
CA ALA A 141 -0.05 -11.87 -6.70
C ALA A 141 -0.75 -11.35 -7.97
N VAL A 142 -0.96 -10.04 -8.02
CA VAL A 142 -1.30 -9.31 -9.24
C VAL A 142 -0.03 -8.68 -9.82
N ALA A 143 0.04 -8.55 -11.13
CA ALA A 143 1.13 -7.82 -11.78
C ALA A 143 0.94 -6.31 -11.59
N GLY A 144 2.04 -5.58 -11.41
CA GLY A 144 2.05 -4.12 -11.54
C GLY A 144 2.39 -3.69 -12.97
N ASN A 145 2.39 -2.38 -13.20
CA ASN A 145 2.50 -1.77 -14.53
C ASN A 145 3.72 -0.82 -14.66
N GLY A 146 4.51 -0.65 -13.59
CA GLY A 146 5.65 0.26 -13.50
C GLY A 146 6.80 -0.33 -12.68
N PHE A 147 7.17 0.35 -11.59
CA PHE A 147 8.25 -0.10 -10.70
C PHE A 147 7.84 -1.29 -9.83
N VAL A 148 6.55 -1.61 -9.75
CA VAL A 148 6.04 -2.77 -9.01
C VAL A 148 5.90 -3.94 -9.97
N ARG A 149 6.67 -5.01 -9.71
CA ARG A 149 6.53 -6.27 -10.43
C ARG A 149 5.26 -6.99 -10.01
N SER A 150 5.00 -7.07 -8.70
CA SER A 150 3.80 -7.70 -8.19
C SER A 150 3.36 -7.18 -6.83
N LEU A 151 2.06 -7.30 -6.56
CA LEU A 151 1.43 -6.97 -5.29
C LEU A 151 0.56 -8.13 -4.80
N SER A 152 0.61 -8.45 -3.51
CA SER A 152 -0.22 -9.49 -2.90
C SER A 152 -0.51 -9.17 -1.43
N TRP A 153 -1.60 -9.71 -0.91
CA TRP A 153 -1.96 -9.62 0.51
C TRP A 153 -2.35 -11.00 1.04
N ARG A 154 -2.13 -11.29 2.33
CA ARG A 154 -2.56 -12.55 2.98
C ARG A 154 -2.74 -12.41 4.48
#